data_AF-A0A2M6GFB1-F1
#
_entry.id   AF-A0A2M6GFB1-F1
#
_cell.length_a   1.000
_cell.length_b   1.000
_cell.length_c   1.000
_cell.angle_alpha   90.00
_cell.angle_beta   90.00
_cell.angle_gamma   90.00
#
_symmetry.space_group_name_H-M   'P 1'
#
loop_
_entity.id
_entity.type
_entity.pdbx_description
1 polymer ?
#
loop_
_entity_poly.entity_id
_entity_poly.type
_entity_poly.pdbx_seq_one_letter_code
_entity_poly.pdbx_strand_id
1 'polypeptide(L)' 'MSFDVQGKLHEIFDEQQVSDKFRKREFVLEIPDGSYTQFVKFQLTQDKCNVLDQYKIGDDVKV' A
#
# COMPACT_ATOMS: atom_id res chain seq x y z
N MET A 1 19.18 -0.29 5.97
CA MET A 1 18.84 0.61 4.85
C MET A 1 17.33 0.60 4.76
N SER A 2 16.69 1.70 5.17
CA SER A 2 15.24 1.89 5.09
C SER A 2 14.95 2.52 3.74
N PHE A 3 14.15 1.87 2.91
CA PHE A 3 13.65 2.48 1.68
C PHE A 3 12.41 3.27 2.07
N ASP A 4 12.57 4.58 2.28
CA ASP A 4 11.47 5.51 2.52
C ASP A 4 10.85 5.89 1.15
N VAL A 5 9.72 5.29 0.81
CA VAL A 5 8.92 5.66 -0.37
C VAL A 5 7.77 6.54 0.10
N GLN A 6 7.67 7.76 -0.42
CA GLN A 6 6.53 8.63 -0.19
C GLN A 6 5.68 8.70 -1.46
N GLY A 7 4.42 8.32 -1.35
CA GLY A 7 3.49 8.35 -2.45
C GLY A 7 2.06 8.52 -1.94
N LYS A 8 1.18 8.91 -2.84
CA LYS A 8 -0.23 9.04 -2.55
C LYS A 8 -0.92 7.70 -2.74
N LEU A 9 -1.87 7.38 -1.89
CA LEU A 9 -2.60 6.14 -1.96
C LEU A 9 -3.64 6.22 -3.07
N HIS A 10 -3.38 5.51 -4.16
CA HIS A 10 -4.22 5.56 -5.35
C HIS A 10 -5.44 4.65 -5.23
N GLU A 11 -5.22 3.41 -4.79
CA GLU A 11 -6.30 2.42 -4.69
C GLU A 11 -5.98 1.39 -3.59
N ILE A 12 -6.98 0.99 -2.80
CA ILE A 12 -6.87 -0.08 -1.81
C ILE A 12 -7.78 -1.21 -2.25
N PHE A 13 -7.24 -2.41 -2.37
CA PHE A 13 -8.02 -3.62 -2.60
C PHE A 13 -8.43 -4.23 -1.26
N ASP A 14 -9.52 -5.00 -1.30
CA ASP A 14 -9.98 -5.80 -0.17
C ASP A 14 -8.95 -6.83 0.30
N GLU A 15 -9.03 -7.19 1.58
CA GLU A 15 -8.20 -8.27 2.11
C GLU A 15 -8.59 -9.61 1.49
N GLN A 16 -7.61 -10.31 0.93
CA GLN A 16 -7.75 -11.68 0.46
C GLN A 16 -7.18 -12.63 1.51
N GLN A 17 -8.04 -13.47 2.05
CA GLN A 17 -7.63 -14.57 2.91
C GLN A 17 -7.21 -15.76 2.03
N VAL A 18 -5.90 -15.99 1.92
CA VAL A 18 -5.34 -17.14 1.18
C VAL A 18 -5.38 -18.40 2.04
N SER A 19 -5.28 -18.27 3.36
CA SER A 19 -5.37 -19.38 4.32
C SER A 19 -5.74 -18.88 5.72
N ASP A 20 -6.12 -19.76 6.64
CA ASP A 20 -6.44 -19.43 8.04
C ASP A 20 -5.39 -18.57 8.75
N LYS A 21 -4.11 -18.72 8.38
CA LYS A 21 -2.97 -17.94 8.93
C LYS A 21 -2.36 -16.93 7.96
N PHE A 22 -2.93 -16.80 6.75
CA PHE A 22 -2.37 -15.94 5.72
C PHE A 22 -3.46 -15.10 5.07
N ARG A 23 -3.46 -13.82 5.43
CA ARG A 23 -4.24 -12.78 4.79
C ARG A 23 -3.29 -11.84 4.09
N LYS A 24 -3.64 -11.44 2.88
CA LYS A 24 -2.93 -10.43 2.12
C LYS A 24 -3.88 -9.30 1.76
N ARG A 25 -3.38 -8.08 1.67
CA ARG A 25 -4.13 -6.92 1.19
C ARG A 25 -3.27 -6.19 0.18
N GLU A 26 -3.84 -5.89 -0.98
CA GLU A 26 -3.13 -5.22 -2.06
C GLU A 26 -3.53 -3.76 -2.09
N PHE A 27 -2.59 -2.88 -2.45
CA PHE A 27 -2.87 -1.46 -2.61
C PHE A 27 -1.91 -0.86 -3.62
N VAL A 28 -2.31 0.24 -4.24
CA VAL A 28 -1.52 0.98 -5.23
C VAL A 28 -1.14 2.32 -4.63
N LEU A 29 0.14 2.62 -4.64
CA LEU A 29 0.68 3.94 -4.34
C LEU A 29 1.10 4.60 -5.65
N GLU A 30 0.68 5.83 -5.84
CA GLU A 30 1.16 6.72 -6.89
C GLU A 30 2.30 7.59 -6.32
N ILE A 31 3.50 7.42 -6.83
CA ILE A 31 4.69 8.17 -6.41
C ILE A 31 4.97 9.21 -7.49
N PRO A 32 4.88 10.52 -7.17
CA PRO A 32 5.26 11.56 -8.12
C PRO A 32 6.80 11.66 -8.19
N ASP A 33 7.39 11.15 -9.27
CA ASP A 33 8.83 11.27 -9.55
C ASP A 33 9.04 12.21 -10.76
N GLY A 34 9.20 13.50 -10.45
CA GLY A 34 9.38 14.56 -11.45
C GLY A 34 8.17 14.70 -12.38
N SER A 35 8.34 14.34 -13.65
CA SER A 35 7.29 14.40 -14.68
C SER A 35 6.50 13.09 -14.84
N TYR A 36 6.85 12.03 -14.11
CA TYR A 36 6.22 10.73 -14.22
C TYR A 36 5.64 10.30 -12.88
N THR A 37 4.38 9.86 -12.89
CA THR A 37 3.76 9.21 -11.75
C THR A 37 4.04 7.71 -11.84
N GLN A 38 4.79 7.18 -10.87
CA GLN A 38 4.99 5.75 -10.75
C GLN A 38 3.87 5.12 -9.94
N PHE A 39 3.14 4.18 -10.55
CA PHE A 39 2.16 3.38 -9.84
C PHE A 39 2.84 2.11 -9.32
N VAL A 40 3.07 2.07 -8.02
CA VAL A 40 3.67 0.91 -7.36
C VAL A 40 2.57 0.16 -6.64
N LYS A 41 2.30 -1.06 -7.10
CA LYS A 41 1.41 -1.99 -6.41
C LYS A 41 2.18 -2.67 -5.28
N PHE A 42 1.72 -2.49 -4.07
CA PHE A 42 2.22 -3.14 -2.87
C PHE A 42 1.25 -4.23 -2.41
N GLN A 43 1.80 -5.30 -1.87
CA GLN A 43 1.04 -6.31 -1.13
C GLN A 43 1.50 -6.28 0.33
N LEU A 44 0.53 -6.27 1.24
CA LEU A 44 0.74 -6.46 2.66
C LEU A 44 0.27 -7.85 3.04
N THR A 45 0.94 -8.44 4.02
CA THR A 45 0.61 -9.75 4.56
C THR A 45 0.53 -9.67 6.08
N GLN A 46 -0.40 -10.40 6.67
CA GLN A 46 -0.53 -10.57 8.12
C GLN A 46 -0.64 -9.21 8.85
N ASP A 47 0.32 -8.88 9.71
CA ASP A 47 0.30 -7.70 10.60
C ASP A 47 0.28 -6.35 9.88
N LYS A 48 0.80 -6.28 8.65
CA LYS A 48 0.88 -5.00 7.94
C LYS A 48 -0.46 -4.53 7.39
N CYS A 49 -1.49 -5.38 7.30
CA CYS A 49 -2.82 -4.95 6.87
C CYS A 49 -3.41 -3.84 7.76
N ASN A 50 -3.12 -3.86 9.07
CA ASN A 50 -3.58 -2.83 10.00
C ASN A 50 -2.99 -1.44 9.73
N VAL A 51 -1.82 -1.38 9.07
CA VAL A 51 -1.20 -0.11 8.71
C VAL A 51 -2.03 0.60 7.64
N LEU A 52 -2.71 -0.12 6.74
CA LEU A 52 -3.62 0.50 5.76
C LEU A 52 -4.93 0.96 6.38
N ASP A 53 -5.36 0.42 7.52
CA ASP A 53 -6.62 0.79 8.15
C ASP A 53 -6.64 2.24 8.66
N GLN A 54 -5.47 2.80 8.94
CA GLN A 54 -5.30 4.21 9.30
C GLN A 54 -5.17 5.14 8.08
N TYR A 55 -5.00 4.60 6.86
CA TYR A 55 -4.87 5.38 5.63
C TYR A 55 -6.10 5.18 4.74
N LYS A 56 -6.40 6.17 3.90
CA LYS A 56 -7.51 6.12 2.94
C LYS A 56 -7.01 6.37 1.53
N ILE A 57 -7.84 6.02 0.56
CA ILE A 57 -7.60 6.40 -0.84
C ILE A 57 -7.49 7.93 -0.91
N GLY A 58 -6.39 8.41 -1.47
CA GLY A 58 -6.02 9.81 -1.58
C GLY A 58 -5.11 10.32 -0.46
N ASP A 59 -4.81 9.52 0.56
CA ASP A 59 -3.91 9.91 1.65
C ASP A 59 -2.44 9.78 1.23
N ASP A 60 -1.57 10.62 1.80
CA ASP A 60 -0.15 10.60 1.48
C ASP A 60 0.56 9.64 2.44
N VAL A 61 1.07 8.53 1.92
CA VAL A 61 1.65 7.45 2.73
C VAL A 61 3.13 7.35 2.47
N LYS A 62 3.87 7.27 3.58
CA LYS A 62 5.31 7.06 3.58
C LYS A 62 5.61 5.67 4.14
N VAL A 63 6.18 4.79 3.32
CA VAL A 63 6.47 3.37 3.63
C VAL A 63 7.96 3.11 3.71
#